data_AF-A0A7X1ZPC9-F1
#
_entry.id   AF-A0A7X1ZPC9-F1
#
_cell.length_a   1.000
_cell.length_b   1.000
_cell.length_c   1.000
_cell.angle_alpha   90.00
_cell.angle_beta   90.00
_cell.angle_gamma   90.00
#
_symmetry.space_group_name_H-M   'P 1'
#
loop_
_entity.id
_entity.type
_entity.pdbx_description
1 polymer ?
#
loop_
_entity_poly.entity_id
_entity_poly.type
_entity_poly.pdbx_seq_one_letter_code
_entity_poly.pdbx_strand_id
1 'polypeptide(L)'
;MKRFSSLLCFLILLIAAGSLVFAQPQSISKKTSGMKKFPGYFTFYWDAKTGKIWLEIDKLDSEFLYVNSLPAGLGSNDVGLDRNQLGGTRIVKFHRIGPKILLIQPNYSFRAISDNPDERKAVEDAFAKSVVCGFQIEAEEKDRVLVDGSSFFLRDAHNAIGKND
;
A
#
# COMPACT_ATOMS: atom_id res chain seq x y z
N MET A 1 -37.20 23.49 39.98
CA MET A 1 -35.84 23.62 39.40
C MET A 1 -35.13 22.27 39.18
N LYS A 2 -35.18 21.29 40.10
CA LYS A 2 -34.51 19.98 39.92
C LYS A 2 -35.04 19.10 38.76
N ARG A 3 -36.35 19.17 38.45
CA ARG A 3 -36.96 18.42 37.33
C ARG A 3 -36.61 18.98 35.94
N PHE A 4 -36.33 20.28 35.84
CA PHE A 4 -35.94 20.93 34.58
C PHE A 4 -34.46 20.65 34.25
N SER A 5 -33.60 20.61 35.27
CA SER A 5 -32.19 20.22 35.14
C SER A 5 -32.03 18.75 34.74
N SER A 6 -32.88 17.85 35.26
CA SER A 6 -32.86 16.43 34.87
C SER A 6 -33.31 16.19 33.42
N LEU A 7 -34.27 16.98 32.90
CA LEU A 7 -34.72 16.90 31.51
C LEU A 7 -33.65 17.41 30.53
N LEU A 8 -32.93 18.47 30.93
CA LEU A 8 -31.84 19.06 30.14
C LEU A 8 -30.62 18.12 30.05
N CYS A 9 -30.27 17.43 31.16
CA CYS A 9 -29.24 16.39 31.14
C CYS A 9 -29.61 15.19 30.25
N PHE A 10 -30.89 14.81 30.19
CA PHE A 10 -31.34 13.71 29.34
C PHE A 10 -31.30 14.08 27.85
N LEU A 11 -31.60 15.33 27.50
CA LEU A 11 -31.51 15.85 26.14
C LEU A 11 -30.06 15.97 25.64
N ILE A 12 -29.12 16.36 26.52
CA ILE A 12 -27.69 16.42 26.20
C ILE A 12 -27.10 15.00 26.01
N LEU A 13 -27.57 14.01 26.77
CA LEU A 13 -27.15 12.60 26.62
C LEU A 13 -27.64 11.98 25.29
N LEU A 14 -28.83 12.38 24.81
CA LEU A 14 -29.38 11.94 23.52
C LEU A 14 -28.65 12.54 22.30
N ILE A 15 -28.09 13.75 22.42
CA ILE A 15 -27.29 14.39 21.36
C ILE A 15 -25.88 13.79 21.31
N ALA A 16 -25.30 13.38 22.45
CA ALA A 16 -23.98 12.73 22.49
C ALA A 16 -23.98 11.29 21.95
N ALA A 17 -25.15 10.63 21.86
CA ALA A 17 -25.29 9.30 21.26
C ALA A 17 -25.39 9.32 19.72
N GLY A 18 -25.52 10.51 19.12
CA GLY A 18 -25.62 10.68 17.69
C GLY A 18 -24.26 10.66 16.98
N SER A 19 -23.94 9.51 16.38
CA SER A 19 -23.02 9.37 15.24
C SER A 19 -21.52 9.23 15.52
N LEU A 20 -21.12 8.14 16.18
CA LEU A 20 -19.89 7.45 15.77
C LEU A 20 -20.21 6.57 14.55
N VAL A 21 -20.47 7.19 13.41
CA VAL A 21 -20.52 6.45 12.13
C VAL A 21 -19.07 6.20 11.75
N PHE A 22 -18.56 5.03 12.13
CA PHE A 22 -17.39 4.48 11.45
C PHE A 22 -17.80 4.26 9.99
N ALA A 23 -17.35 5.14 9.10
CA ALA A 23 -17.55 4.97 7.68
C ALA A 23 -16.94 3.62 7.29
N GLN A 24 -17.81 2.65 6.97
CA GLN A 24 -17.34 1.40 6.43
C GLN A 24 -16.60 1.69 5.12
N PRO A 25 -15.39 1.13 4.91
CA PRO A 25 -14.71 1.23 3.63
C PRO A 25 -15.68 0.83 2.52
N GLN A 26 -15.74 1.62 1.45
CA GLN A 26 -16.57 1.26 0.30
C GLN A 26 -16.12 -0.11 -0.21
N SER A 27 -17.05 -0.96 -0.68
CA SER A 27 -16.65 -2.23 -1.31
C SER A 27 -15.82 -1.96 -2.56
N ILE A 28 -14.82 -2.81 -2.82
CA ILE A 28 -13.97 -2.72 -4.02
C ILE A 28 -14.84 -2.70 -5.28
N SER A 29 -15.78 -3.64 -5.40
CA SER A 29 -16.70 -3.72 -6.56
C SER A 29 -17.41 -2.39 -6.88
N LYS A 30 -17.92 -1.71 -5.85
CA LYS A 30 -18.58 -0.41 -6.00
C LYS A 30 -17.60 0.69 -6.42
N LYS A 31 -16.43 0.76 -5.79
CA LYS A 31 -15.40 1.79 -6.08
C LYS A 31 -14.86 1.64 -7.50
N THR A 32 -14.68 0.41 -7.99
CA THR A 32 -14.09 0.13 -9.31
C THR A 32 -15.13 0.00 -10.43
N SER A 33 -16.40 0.28 -10.17
CA SER A 33 -17.47 0.15 -11.16
C SER A 33 -17.22 1.07 -12.36
N GLY A 34 -17.14 0.49 -13.56
CA GLY A 34 -16.88 1.21 -14.80
C GLY A 34 -15.41 1.54 -15.07
N MET A 35 -14.48 1.13 -14.21
CA MET A 35 -13.04 1.21 -14.47
C MET A 35 -12.58 0.04 -15.34
N LYS A 36 -11.49 0.23 -16.10
CA LYS A 36 -10.90 -0.86 -16.90
C LYS A 36 -10.05 -1.76 -16.00
N LYS A 37 -10.44 -3.03 -15.86
CA LYS A 37 -9.71 -4.03 -15.07
C LYS A 37 -8.53 -4.62 -15.85
N PHE A 38 -7.38 -4.72 -15.20
CA PHE A 38 -6.16 -5.36 -15.70
C PHE A 38 -5.80 -6.52 -14.76
N PRO A 39 -6.11 -7.77 -15.13
CA PRO A 39 -5.68 -8.92 -14.36
C PRO A 39 -4.17 -9.13 -14.47
N GLY A 40 -3.56 -9.63 -13.40
CA GLY A 40 -2.12 -9.89 -13.32
C GLY A 40 -1.78 -10.57 -12.00
N TYR A 41 -0.49 -10.61 -11.64
CA TYR A 41 -0.06 -11.14 -10.33
C TYR A 41 -0.75 -10.39 -9.17
N PHE A 42 -0.82 -9.05 -9.31
CA PHE A 42 -1.81 -8.22 -8.65
C PHE A 42 -2.73 -7.61 -9.71
N THR A 43 -4.01 -7.52 -9.40
CA THR A 43 -4.97 -6.86 -10.28
C THR A 43 -4.92 -5.35 -10.05
N PHE A 44 -4.98 -4.56 -11.11
CA PHE A 44 -5.22 -3.12 -10.99
C PHE A 44 -6.35 -2.66 -11.90
N TYR A 45 -6.88 -1.47 -11.62
CA TYR A 45 -7.96 -0.84 -12.36
C TYR A 45 -7.52 0.53 -12.83
N TRP A 46 -7.77 0.85 -14.10
CA TRP A 46 -7.56 2.18 -14.66
C TRP A 46 -8.86 2.97 -14.64
N ASP A 47 -8.86 4.08 -13.91
CA ASP A 47 -9.91 5.08 -13.99
C ASP A 47 -9.57 6.11 -15.07
N ALA A 48 -10.19 5.97 -16.24
CA ALA A 48 -9.96 6.89 -17.36
C ALA A 48 -10.47 8.32 -17.08
N LYS A 49 -11.39 8.51 -16.12
CA LYS A 49 -11.95 9.84 -15.80
C LYS A 49 -10.98 10.64 -14.95
N THR A 50 -10.32 9.99 -13.99
CA THR A 50 -9.38 10.66 -13.06
C THR A 50 -7.92 10.43 -13.41
N GLY A 51 -7.62 9.53 -14.35
CA GLY A 51 -6.26 9.10 -14.67
C GLY A 51 -5.59 8.32 -13.53
N LYS A 52 -6.36 7.64 -12.67
CA LYS A 52 -5.83 6.93 -11.49
C LYS A 52 -5.63 5.45 -11.75
N ILE A 53 -4.58 4.90 -11.15
CA ILE A 53 -4.30 3.46 -11.10
C ILE A 53 -4.65 2.96 -9.69
N TRP A 54 -5.70 2.15 -9.61
CA TRP A 54 -6.15 1.53 -8.37
C TRP A 54 -5.62 0.12 -8.27
N LEU A 55 -4.79 -0.17 -7.27
CA LEU A 55 -4.18 -1.48 -7.06
C LEU A 55 -5.02 -2.29 -6.07
N GLU A 56 -5.43 -3.50 -6.46
CA GLU A 56 -6.08 -4.47 -5.59
C GLU A 56 -5.03 -5.42 -5.02
N ILE A 57 -4.92 -5.43 -3.69
CA ILE A 57 -3.98 -6.26 -2.95
C ILE A 57 -4.77 -7.38 -2.28
N ASP A 58 -4.49 -8.61 -2.70
CA ASP A 58 -5.16 -9.85 -2.28
C ASP A 58 -4.24 -10.81 -1.50
N LYS A 59 -2.96 -10.42 -1.33
CA LYS A 59 -1.91 -11.22 -0.68
C LYS A 59 -1.13 -10.32 0.28
N LEU A 60 -1.59 -10.22 1.52
CA LEU A 60 -0.85 -9.57 2.59
C LEU A 60 0.23 -10.52 3.13
N ASP A 61 1.34 -9.93 3.60
CA ASP A 61 2.48 -10.59 4.21
C ASP A 61 3.16 -11.69 3.37
N SER A 62 2.78 -11.79 2.10
CA SER A 62 3.38 -12.68 1.11
C SER A 62 4.46 -11.95 0.34
N GLU A 63 5.64 -12.55 0.29
CA GLU A 63 6.79 -11.98 -0.41
C GLU A 63 6.70 -12.20 -1.92
N PHE A 64 7.05 -11.17 -2.68
CA PHE A 64 7.11 -11.21 -4.13
C PHE A 64 8.29 -10.41 -4.66
N LEU A 65 8.67 -10.71 -5.89
CA LEU A 65 9.76 -10.02 -6.58
C LEU A 65 9.23 -8.72 -7.21
N TYR A 66 9.83 -7.60 -6.80
CA TYR A 66 9.61 -6.29 -7.40
C TYR A 66 10.84 -5.88 -8.20
N VAL A 67 10.69 -5.90 -9.52
CA VAL A 67 11.72 -5.51 -10.49
C VAL A 67 11.15 -4.40 -11.36
N ASN A 68 11.90 -3.32 -11.49
CA ASN A 68 11.67 -2.30 -12.50
C ASN A 68 12.59 -2.52 -13.70
N SER A 69 12.14 -2.14 -14.89
CA SER A 69 12.92 -2.22 -16.12
C SER A 69 12.62 -1.05 -17.04
N LEU A 70 13.56 -0.61 -17.86
CA LEU A 70 13.27 0.26 -19.00
C LEU A 70 12.81 -0.57 -20.19
N PRO A 71 11.52 -0.54 -20.58
CA PRO A 71 11.09 -1.21 -21.80
C PRO A 71 11.70 -0.55 -23.06
N ALA A 72 11.93 0.76 -23.01
CA ALA A 72 12.59 1.53 -24.06
C ALA A 72 13.71 2.37 -23.44
N GLY A 73 14.91 2.30 -24.01
CA GLY A 73 16.06 3.11 -23.60
C GLY A 73 16.12 4.45 -24.35
N LEU A 74 17.07 5.31 -23.95
CA LEU A 74 17.32 6.60 -24.61
C LEU A 74 18.03 6.42 -25.96
N GLY A 75 18.68 5.28 -26.18
CA GLY A 75 19.46 5.00 -27.39
C GLY A 75 20.81 5.73 -27.42
N SER A 76 21.28 6.21 -26.27
CA SER A 76 22.60 6.83 -26.09
C SER A 76 23.39 6.03 -25.05
N ASN A 77 24.51 5.45 -25.47
CA ASN A 77 25.38 4.65 -24.60
C ASN A 77 26.04 5.52 -23.52
N ASP A 78 26.28 6.80 -23.79
CA ASP A 78 26.98 7.73 -22.88
C ASP A 78 26.17 7.99 -21.60
N VAL A 79 24.84 7.87 -21.67
CA VAL A 79 23.92 8.09 -20.53
C VAL A 79 23.63 6.78 -19.79
N GLY A 80 23.93 5.62 -20.38
CA GLY A 80 23.75 4.30 -19.74
C GLY A 80 22.29 3.86 -19.56
N LEU A 81 21.35 4.43 -20.34
CA LEU A 81 19.93 4.10 -20.32
C LEU A 81 19.56 3.19 -21.50
N ASP A 82 19.89 1.91 -21.34
CA ASP A 82 19.68 0.90 -22.36
C ASP A 82 18.25 0.33 -22.35
N ARG A 83 17.82 -0.14 -23.53
CA ARG A 83 16.55 -0.87 -23.67
C ARG A 83 16.60 -2.19 -22.88
N ASN A 84 15.46 -2.57 -22.31
CA ASN A 84 15.31 -3.77 -21.46
C ASN A 84 16.28 -3.83 -20.27
N GLN A 85 16.90 -2.72 -19.89
CA GLN A 85 17.77 -2.66 -18.73
C GLN A 85 16.94 -2.90 -17.47
N LEU A 86 17.36 -3.87 -16.65
CA LEU A 86 16.79 -4.09 -15.34
C LEU A 86 17.31 -3.02 -14.37
N GLY A 87 16.43 -2.49 -13.56
CA GLY A 87 16.75 -1.60 -12.46
C GLY A 87 16.82 -2.35 -11.12
N GLY A 88 16.33 -1.71 -10.07
CA GLY A 88 16.36 -2.28 -8.72
C GLY A 88 15.54 -3.57 -8.62
N THR A 89 16.17 -4.62 -8.10
CA THR A 89 15.54 -5.90 -7.80
C THR A 89 15.35 -6.04 -6.30
N ARG A 90 14.11 -6.23 -5.84
CA ARG A 90 13.77 -6.25 -4.42
C ARG A 90 12.81 -7.39 -4.11
N ILE A 91 13.03 -8.07 -2.99
CA ILE A 91 11.98 -8.90 -2.37
C ILE A 91 11.17 -7.96 -1.49
N VAL A 92 9.85 -7.93 -1.69
CA VAL A 92 8.95 -7.04 -0.96
C VAL A 92 7.67 -7.78 -0.56
N LYS A 93 6.98 -7.26 0.43
CA LYS A 93 5.64 -7.72 0.82
C LYS A 93 4.76 -6.54 1.20
N PHE A 94 3.46 -6.69 0.99
CA PHE A 94 2.48 -5.74 1.53
C PHE A 94 2.18 -6.09 2.99
N HIS A 95 2.24 -5.10 3.87
CA HIS A 95 1.93 -5.25 5.29
C HIS A 95 0.93 -4.21 5.73
N ARG A 96 -0.09 -4.60 6.50
CA ARG A 96 -1.14 -3.69 6.95
C ARG A 96 -0.77 -3.08 8.30
N ILE A 97 -0.85 -1.75 8.39
CA ILE A 97 -0.74 -1.00 9.65
C ILE A 97 -1.92 -0.04 9.75
N GLY A 98 -2.92 -0.41 10.56
CA GLY A 98 -4.14 0.36 10.74
C GLY A 98 -4.86 0.60 9.40
N PRO A 99 -5.10 1.87 8.99
CA PRO A 99 -5.77 2.21 7.74
C PRO A 99 -4.81 2.30 6.54
N LYS A 100 -3.56 1.86 6.68
CA LYS A 100 -2.53 1.92 5.65
C LYS A 100 -2.01 0.55 5.27
N ILE A 101 -1.55 0.45 4.03
CA ILE A 101 -0.72 -0.66 3.54
C ILE A 101 0.68 -0.14 3.28
N LEU A 102 1.69 -0.82 3.79
CA LEU A 102 3.09 -0.54 3.49
C LEU A 102 3.64 -1.58 2.54
N LEU A 103 4.39 -1.15 1.53
CA LEU A 103 5.26 -2.03 0.76
C LEU A 103 6.61 -2.08 1.47
N ILE A 104 6.89 -3.21 2.12
CA ILE A 104 8.08 -3.39 2.95
C ILE A 104 9.06 -4.29 2.21
N GLN A 105 10.33 -3.89 2.21
CA GLN A 105 11.47 -4.72 1.84
C GLN A 105 12.12 -5.28 3.11
N PRO A 106 12.06 -6.61 3.34
CA PRO A 106 12.82 -7.25 4.42
C PRO A 106 14.32 -7.09 4.23
N ASN A 107 15.07 -7.17 5.33
CA ASN A 107 16.52 -7.04 5.32
C ASN A 107 17.20 -8.41 5.45
N TYR A 108 17.40 -9.09 4.32
CA TYR A 108 18.06 -10.41 4.33
C TYR A 108 19.58 -10.37 4.49
N SER A 109 20.20 -9.18 4.56
CA SER A 109 21.60 -9.08 4.95
C SER A 109 21.83 -9.51 6.40
N PHE A 110 20.79 -9.47 7.23
CA PHE A 110 20.81 -9.94 8.61
C PHE A 110 19.67 -10.93 8.83
N ARG A 111 20.01 -12.21 8.91
CA ARG A 111 19.05 -13.30 9.12
C ARG A 111 19.62 -14.33 10.10
N ALA A 112 18.78 -14.85 10.99
CA ALA A 112 19.19 -15.95 11.85
C ALA A 112 19.02 -17.29 11.10
N ILE A 113 20.05 -18.13 11.13
CA ILE A 113 19.97 -19.53 10.70
C ILE A 113 19.80 -20.35 11.98
N SER A 114 18.57 -20.37 12.50
CA SER A 114 18.20 -21.06 13.73
C SER A 114 16.82 -21.66 13.60
N ASP A 115 16.62 -22.83 14.19
CA ASP A 115 15.31 -23.47 14.28
C ASP A 115 14.43 -22.81 15.35
N ASN A 116 15.03 -22.02 16.26
CA ASN A 116 14.33 -21.31 17.30
C ASN A 116 13.57 -20.09 16.72
N PRO A 117 12.22 -20.05 16.79
CA PRO A 117 11.44 -18.94 16.25
C PRO A 117 11.70 -17.61 16.96
N ASP A 118 12.01 -17.62 18.26
CA ASP A 118 12.27 -16.41 19.03
C ASP A 118 13.61 -15.78 18.63
N GLU A 119 14.61 -16.61 18.34
CA GLU A 119 15.92 -16.13 17.86
C GLU A 119 15.79 -15.52 16.46
N ARG A 120 15.05 -16.17 15.55
CA ARG A 120 14.77 -15.60 14.21
C ARG A 120 14.07 -14.25 14.32
N LYS A 121 13.06 -14.16 15.19
CA LYS A 121 12.32 -12.92 15.43
C LYS A 121 13.21 -11.84 16.05
N ALA A 122 14.04 -12.20 17.03
CA ALA A 122 14.96 -11.25 17.67
C ALA A 122 15.94 -10.64 16.65
N VAL A 123 16.49 -11.44 15.73
CA VAL A 123 17.33 -10.91 14.64
C VAL A 123 16.53 -10.06 13.67
N GLU A 124 15.32 -10.49 13.27
CA GLU A 124 14.46 -9.71 12.38
C GLU A 124 14.10 -8.33 12.97
N ASP A 125 13.85 -8.26 14.29
CA ASP A 125 13.49 -7.02 14.99
C ASP A 125 14.72 -6.15 15.30
N ALA A 126 15.93 -6.75 15.38
CA ALA A 126 17.17 -6.03 15.66
C ALA A 126 17.69 -5.19 14.47
N PHE A 127 17.27 -5.52 13.24
CA PHE A 127 17.73 -4.84 12.02
C PHE A 127 16.58 -4.17 11.26
N ALA A 128 16.81 -2.93 10.85
CA ALA A 128 15.79 -2.13 10.18
C ALA A 128 15.37 -2.74 8.83
N LYS A 129 14.06 -2.69 8.58
CA LYS A 129 13.42 -2.99 7.29
C LYS A 129 13.20 -1.68 6.54
N SER A 130 13.14 -1.75 5.21
CA SER A 130 12.89 -0.56 4.38
C SER A 130 11.42 -0.47 4.01
N VAL A 131 10.80 0.70 4.22
CA VAL A 131 9.47 1.00 3.68
C VAL A 131 9.65 1.62 2.31
N VAL A 132 9.29 0.86 1.26
CA VAL A 132 9.40 1.30 -0.14
C VAL A 132 8.29 2.29 -0.49
N CYS A 133 7.09 2.08 0.05
CA CYS A 133 5.95 2.98 -0.16
C CYS A 133 4.89 2.74 0.93
N GLY A 134 4.03 3.74 1.15
CA GLY A 134 2.85 3.61 2.00
C GLY A 134 1.60 4.08 1.24
N PHE A 135 0.52 3.32 1.39
CA PHE A 135 -0.75 3.54 0.73
C PHE A 135 -1.86 3.70 1.75
N GLN A 136 -2.82 4.58 1.47
CA GLN A 136 -4.07 4.66 2.21
C GLN A 136 -5.06 3.62 1.66
N ILE A 137 -5.77 2.93 2.55
CA ILE A 137 -6.83 2.01 2.13
C ILE A 137 -8.08 2.83 1.75
N GLU A 138 -8.57 2.59 0.53
CA GLU A 138 -9.66 3.36 -0.08
C GLU A 138 -10.95 2.56 -0.21
N ALA A 139 -10.82 1.24 -0.30
CA ALA A 139 -11.92 0.29 -0.30
C ALA A 139 -11.43 -1.08 0.19
N GLU A 140 -12.30 -1.86 0.80
CA GLU A 140 -11.98 -3.20 1.31
C GLU A 140 -13.11 -4.17 0.96
N GLU A 141 -12.76 -5.41 0.65
CA GLU A 141 -13.74 -6.46 0.41
C GLU A 141 -13.14 -7.82 0.78
N LYS A 142 -13.61 -8.39 1.90
CA LYS A 142 -13.04 -9.59 2.54
C LYS A 142 -11.57 -9.33 2.91
N ASP A 143 -10.66 -10.18 2.44
CA ASP A 143 -9.21 -10.07 2.70
C ASP A 143 -8.47 -9.22 1.66
N ARG A 144 -9.21 -8.55 0.78
CA ARG A 144 -8.64 -7.71 -0.28
C ARG A 144 -8.82 -6.23 0.05
N VAL A 145 -7.82 -5.46 -0.31
CA VAL A 145 -7.83 -4.01 -0.13
C VAL A 145 -7.52 -3.32 -1.47
N LEU A 146 -8.15 -2.18 -1.68
CA LEU A 146 -7.89 -1.32 -2.84
C LEU A 146 -7.18 -0.06 -2.37
N VAL A 147 -6.09 0.28 -3.07
CA VAL A 147 -5.29 1.46 -2.78
C VAL A 147 -5.06 2.29 -4.05
N ASP A 148 -4.86 3.60 -3.89
CA ASP A 148 -4.38 4.45 -4.98
C ASP A 148 -2.87 4.24 -5.17
N GLY A 149 -2.48 3.57 -6.26
CA GLY A 149 -1.09 3.27 -6.60
C GLY A 149 -0.47 4.28 -7.57
N SER A 150 -1.19 5.33 -7.95
CA SER A 150 -0.81 6.20 -9.08
C SER A 150 0.58 6.84 -8.89
N SER A 151 0.84 7.45 -7.73
CA SER A 151 2.15 8.06 -7.44
C SER A 151 3.28 7.02 -7.40
N PHE A 152 3.01 5.83 -6.88
CA PHE A 152 3.99 4.77 -6.80
C PHE A 152 4.42 4.25 -8.18
N PHE A 153 3.49 4.14 -9.14
CA PHE A 153 3.80 3.67 -10.50
C PHE A 153 4.38 4.75 -11.40
N LEU A 154 4.09 6.03 -11.14
CA LEU A 154 4.56 7.15 -11.95
C LEU A 154 5.91 7.73 -11.50
N ARG A 155 6.42 7.32 -10.33
CA ARG A 155 7.74 7.76 -9.83
C ARG A 155 8.87 7.25 -10.72
N ASP A 156 10.01 7.93 -10.67
CA ASP A 156 11.24 7.47 -11.31
C ASP A 156 11.86 6.29 -10.52
N ALA A 157 11.27 5.10 -10.64
CA ALA A 157 11.74 3.90 -9.96
C ALA A 157 13.09 3.40 -10.51
N HIS A 158 13.46 3.80 -11.73
CA HIS A 158 14.75 3.45 -12.34
C HIS A 158 15.87 4.42 -11.98
N ASN A 159 15.54 5.58 -11.40
CA ASN A 159 16.49 6.64 -11.08
C ASN A 159 17.22 7.17 -12.33
N ALA A 160 16.48 7.32 -13.43
CA ALA A 160 17.01 7.85 -14.69
C ALA A 160 17.57 9.28 -14.56
N ILE A 161 17.05 10.09 -13.62
CA ILE A 161 17.54 11.45 -13.37
C ILE A 161 18.65 11.53 -12.32
N GLY A 162 18.99 10.43 -11.64
CA GLY A 162 20.05 10.35 -10.64
C GLY A 162 19.82 11.18 -9.36
N LYS A 163 18.61 11.70 -9.14
CA LYS A 163 18.25 12.50 -7.97
C LYS A 163 17.43 11.62 -7.02
N ASN A 164 18.02 11.28 -5.89
CA ASN A 164 17.30 10.60 -4.81
C ASN A 164 16.29 11.58 -4.19
N ASP A 165 15.03 11.18 -4.14
CA ASP A 165 14.05 11.70 -3.16
C ASP A 165 14.38 11.17 -1.76
#